data_AF-A0A7C4ANW1-F1
#
_entry.id   AF-A0A7C4ANW1-F1
#
_cell.length_a   1.000
_cell.length_b   1.000
_cell.length_c   1.000
_cell.angle_alpha   90.00
_cell.angle_beta   90.00
_cell.angle_gamma   90.00
#
_symmetry.space_group_name_H-M   'P 1'
#
loop_
_entity.id
_entity.type
_entity.pdbx_description
1 polymer ?
#
loop_
_entity_poly.entity_id
_entity_poly.type
_entity_poly.pdbx_seq_one_letter_code
_entity_poly.pdbx_strand_id
1 'polypeptide(L)'
;MSIRHIERLYVRMIEHREAGSTINESVRSQIFHHIMTDVERIQKKLKHVPPGSREHQSLDDELRQLMLKEIQVIIDDYIIARENGTLDRWHRMFGDISSYIRNYYQYRTAPASPASHSLVDAYGFFNQEELVHDTR
;
A
#
# COMPACT_ATOMS: atom_id res chain seq x y z
N MET A 1 -10.30 8.01 -6.38
CA MET A 1 -11.62 7.43 -6.02
C MET A 1 -11.73 7.42 -4.50
N SER A 2 -12.87 7.03 -3.90
CA SER A 2 -12.95 6.96 -2.42
C SER A 2 -12.36 5.64 -1.91
N ILE A 3 -11.66 5.68 -0.77
CA ILE A 3 -11.18 4.52 0.00
C ILE A 3 -12.27 3.44 0.19
N ARG A 4 -13.55 3.84 0.23
CA ARG A 4 -14.70 2.91 0.29
C ARG A 4 -14.78 1.94 -0.90
N HIS A 5 -14.26 2.30 -2.06
CA HIS A 5 -14.19 1.39 -3.21
C HIS A 5 -13.12 0.32 -3.01
N ILE A 6 -11.95 0.71 -2.53
CA ILE A 6 -10.86 -0.21 -2.17
C ILE A 6 -11.33 -1.17 -1.08
N GLU A 7 -12.06 -0.70 -0.07
CA GLU A 7 -12.64 -1.57 0.97
C GLU A 7 -13.60 -2.62 0.40
N ARG A 8 -14.43 -2.26 -0.58
CA ARG A 8 -15.32 -3.23 -1.24
C ARG A 8 -14.56 -4.27 -2.06
N LEU A 9 -13.47 -3.87 -2.70
CA LEU A 9 -12.59 -4.82 -3.40
C LEU A 9 -11.88 -5.72 -2.39
N TYR A 10 -11.39 -5.16 -1.29
CA TYR A 10 -10.70 -5.90 -0.24
C TYR A 10 -11.55 -7.02 0.35
N VAL A 11 -12.84 -6.78 0.64
CA VAL A 11 -13.76 -7.84 1.10
C VAL A 11 -13.89 -8.98 0.08
N ARG A 12 -13.76 -8.68 -1.22
CA ARG A 12 -13.81 -9.67 -2.30
C ARG A 12 -12.47 -10.31 -2.61
N MET A 13 -11.39 -9.83 -2.01
CA MET A 13 -10.04 -10.34 -2.26
C MET A 13 -9.84 -11.71 -1.63
N ILE A 14 -10.43 -11.95 -0.45
CA ILE A 14 -10.30 -13.20 0.26
C ILE A 14 -11.49 -14.09 -0.08
N GLU A 15 -11.22 -15.22 -0.72
CA GLU A 15 -12.20 -16.26 -1.01
C GLU A 15 -12.10 -17.36 0.04
N HIS A 16 -13.16 -17.59 0.79
CA HIS A 16 -13.23 -18.70 1.74
C HIS A 16 -13.76 -19.96 1.05
N ARG A 17 -12.98 -21.05 1.09
CA ARG A 17 -13.33 -22.36 0.55
C ARG A 17 -13.27 -23.41 1.65
N GLU A 18 -13.84 -24.60 1.41
CA GLU A 18 -13.82 -25.69 2.40
C GLU A 18 -12.40 -26.13 2.79
N ALA A 19 -11.43 -26.00 1.88
CA ALA A 19 -10.04 -26.34 2.09
C ALA A 19 -9.18 -25.21 2.70
N GLY A 20 -9.75 -24.02 2.94
CA GLY A 20 -9.03 -22.85 3.44
C GLY A 20 -9.36 -21.55 2.69
N SER A 21 -8.68 -20.47 3.06
CA SER A 21 -8.82 -19.16 2.40
C SER A 21 -7.84 -19.03 1.23
N THR A 22 -8.23 -18.35 0.15
CA THR A 22 -7.37 -18.07 -1.01
C THR A 22 -7.49 -16.61 -1.43
N ILE A 23 -6.42 -16.06 -2.02
CA ILE A 23 -6.43 -14.72 -2.60
C ILE A 23 -6.97 -14.77 -4.03
N ASN A 24 -7.96 -13.93 -4.32
CA ASN A 24 -8.36 -13.59 -5.68
C ASN A 24 -7.35 -12.59 -6.26
N GLU A 25 -6.39 -13.12 -7.01
CA GLU A 25 -5.29 -12.36 -7.63
C GLU A 25 -5.78 -11.23 -8.55
N SER A 26 -6.91 -11.42 -9.23
CA SER A 26 -7.51 -10.38 -10.08
C SER A 26 -8.01 -9.20 -9.25
N VAL A 27 -8.67 -9.48 -8.12
CA VAL A 27 -9.13 -8.43 -7.20
C VAL A 27 -7.95 -7.77 -6.49
N ARG A 28 -6.94 -8.53 -6.08
CA ARG A 28 -5.70 -8.01 -5.50
C ARG A 28 -5.00 -7.03 -6.46
N SER A 29 -4.87 -7.39 -7.73
CA SER A 29 -4.29 -6.51 -8.76
C SER A 29 -5.11 -5.24 -8.96
N GLN A 30 -6.45 -5.32 -8.90
CA GLN A 30 -7.32 -4.13 -8.98
C GLN A 30 -7.11 -3.21 -7.78
N ILE A 31 -7.01 -3.76 -6.57
CA ILE A 31 -6.71 -2.98 -5.36
C ILE A 31 -5.39 -2.23 -5.53
N PHE A 32 -4.33 -2.95 -5.91
CA PHE A 32 -3.02 -2.34 -6.13
C PHE A 32 -3.09 -1.20 -7.14
N HIS A 33 -3.66 -1.46 -8.32
CA HIS A 33 -3.74 -0.46 -9.39
C HIS A 33 -4.51 0.80 -8.94
N HIS A 34 -5.60 0.63 -8.20
CA HIS A 34 -6.36 1.76 -7.69
C HIS A 34 -5.61 2.55 -6.63
N ILE A 35 -4.95 1.89 -5.68
CA ILE A 35 -4.14 2.55 -4.66
C ILE A 35 -3.02 3.35 -5.35
N MET A 36 -2.29 2.75 -6.28
CA MET A 36 -1.18 3.42 -6.97
C MET A 36 -1.64 4.62 -7.80
N THR A 37 -2.76 4.48 -8.52
CA THR A 37 -3.36 5.58 -9.28
C THR A 37 -3.73 6.76 -8.38
N ASP A 38 -4.32 6.48 -7.21
CA ASP A 38 -4.69 7.53 -6.26
C ASP A 38 -3.47 8.14 -5.55
N VAL A 39 -2.44 7.35 -5.24
CA VAL A 39 -1.14 7.82 -4.72
C VAL A 39 -0.50 8.80 -5.69
N GLU A 40 -0.36 8.43 -6.98
CA GLU A 40 0.24 9.31 -8.00
C GLU A 40 -0.56 10.61 -8.16
N ARG A 41 -1.90 10.52 -8.14
CA ARG A 41 -2.79 11.68 -8.22
C ARG A 41 -2.58 12.61 -7.04
N ILE A 42 -2.48 12.08 -5.82
CA ILE A 42 -2.25 12.87 -4.60
C ILE A 42 -0.86 13.51 -4.61
N GLN A 43 0.17 12.76 -4.98
CA GLN A 43 1.54 13.29 -5.11
C GLN A 43 1.60 14.46 -6.10
N LYS A 44 0.93 14.35 -7.25
CA LYS A 44 0.84 15.47 -8.21
C LYS A 44 0.17 16.71 -7.61
N LYS A 45 -0.86 16.52 -6.77
CA LYS A 45 -1.53 17.64 -6.08
C LYS A 45 -0.66 18.28 -5.01
N LEU A 46 0.01 17.46 -4.18
CA LEU A 46 0.88 17.94 -3.10
C LEU A 46 1.97 18.90 -3.60
N LYS A 47 2.48 18.71 -4.83
CA LYS A 47 3.45 19.62 -5.47
C LYS A 47 2.94 21.06 -5.66
N HIS A 48 1.63 21.27 -5.65
CA HIS A 48 1.00 22.57 -5.90
C HIS A 48 0.28 23.14 -4.68
N VAL A 49 0.27 22.42 -3.56
CA VAL A 49 -0.41 22.84 -2.33
C VAL A 49 0.64 23.29 -1.31
N PRO A 50 0.49 24.48 -0.69
CA PRO A 50 1.46 24.96 0.29
C PRO A 50 1.65 23.98 1.46
N PRO A 51 2.90 23.62 1.81
CA PRO A 51 3.20 22.80 2.97
C PRO A 51 2.59 23.35 4.25
N GLY A 52 2.06 22.47 5.10
CA GLY A 52 1.44 22.84 6.37
C GLY A 52 0.03 23.44 6.26
N SER A 53 -0.48 23.68 5.06
CA SER A 53 -1.89 24.05 4.87
C SER A 53 -2.83 22.90 5.26
N ARG A 54 -4.09 23.23 5.57
CA ARG A 54 -5.12 22.22 5.87
C ARG A 54 -5.35 21.27 4.70
N GLU A 55 -5.26 21.77 3.47
CA GLU A 55 -5.36 20.94 2.27
C GLU A 55 -4.17 19.98 2.15
N HIS A 56 -2.94 20.46 2.41
CA HIS A 56 -1.76 19.60 2.41
C HIS A 56 -1.88 18.47 3.44
N GLN A 57 -2.29 18.81 4.67
CA GLN A 57 -2.51 17.81 5.74
C GLN A 57 -3.57 16.79 5.34
N SER A 58 -4.68 17.24 4.73
CA SER A 58 -5.72 16.33 4.25
C SER A 58 -5.24 15.39 3.15
N LEU A 59 -4.37 15.87 2.24
CA LEU A 59 -3.79 15.05 1.19
C LEU A 59 -2.77 14.05 1.73
N ASP A 60 -1.94 14.45 2.70
CA ASP A 60 -1.01 13.57 3.40
C ASP A 60 -1.75 12.46 4.17
N ASP A 61 -2.86 12.80 4.81
CA ASP A 61 -3.70 11.82 5.51
C ASP A 61 -4.34 10.82 4.54
N GLU A 62 -4.83 11.28 3.38
CA GLU A 62 -5.35 10.40 2.32
C GLU A 62 -4.25 9.47 1.79
N LEU A 63 -3.05 10.00 1.53
CA LEU A 63 -1.89 9.22 1.10
C LEU A 63 -1.53 8.14 2.14
N ARG A 64 -1.48 8.52 3.42
CA ARG A 64 -1.19 7.59 4.52
C ARG A 64 -2.20 6.45 4.59
N GLN A 65 -3.49 6.76 4.46
CA GLN A 65 -4.54 5.74 4.47
C GLN A 65 -4.41 4.74 3.32
N LEU A 66 -4.09 5.23 2.11
CA LEU A 66 -3.85 4.37 0.95
C LEU A 66 -2.67 3.42 1.18
N MET A 67 -1.55 3.93 1.68
CA MET A 67 -0.36 3.13 1.94
C MET A 67 -0.58 2.12 3.08
N LEU A 68 -1.26 2.52 4.16
CA LEU A 68 -1.66 1.60 5.23
C LEU A 68 -2.54 0.47 4.70
N LYS A 69 -3.45 0.77 3.76
CA LYS A 69 -4.32 -0.24 3.17
C LYS A 69 -3.54 -1.23 2.31
N GLU A 70 -2.59 -0.76 1.51
CA GLU A 70 -1.72 -1.64 0.72
C GLU A 70 -0.87 -2.56 1.61
N ILE A 71 -0.29 -2.01 2.67
CA ILE A 71 0.51 -2.81 3.62
C ILE A 71 -0.37 -3.86 4.31
N GLN A 72 -1.59 -3.49 4.72
CA GLN A 72 -2.53 -4.44 5.30
C GLN A 72 -2.82 -5.58 4.31
N VAL A 73 -3.09 -5.27 3.04
CA VAL A 73 -3.34 -6.27 2.00
C VAL A 73 -2.16 -7.23 1.84
N ILE A 74 -0.92 -6.73 1.87
CA ILE A 74 0.29 -7.55 1.79
C ILE A 74 0.43 -8.47 3.00
N ILE A 75 0.12 -7.97 4.20
CA ILE A 75 0.14 -8.76 5.45
C ILE A 75 -0.92 -9.87 5.42
N ASP A 76 -2.13 -9.58 4.92
CA ASP A 76 -3.19 -10.59 4.85
C ASP A 76 -2.87 -11.69 3.82
N ASP A 77 -2.29 -11.31 2.68
CA ASP A 77 -1.78 -12.26 1.68
C ASP A 77 -0.69 -13.16 2.28
N TYR A 78 0.21 -12.61 3.11
CA TYR A 78 1.20 -13.40 3.84
C TYR A 78 0.57 -14.44 4.77
N ILE A 79 -0.46 -14.06 5.52
CA ILE A 79 -1.16 -14.99 6.43
C ILE A 79 -1.77 -16.14 5.63
N ILE A 80 -2.45 -15.83 4.53
CA ILE A 80 -3.06 -16.84 3.64
C ILE A 80 -2.00 -17.72 2.98
N ALA A 81 -0.88 -17.14 2.52
CA ALA A 81 0.23 -17.90 1.96
C ALA A 81 0.86 -18.85 2.99
N ARG A 82 0.94 -18.41 4.27
CA ARG A 82 1.40 -19.24 5.38
C ARG A 82 0.46 -20.41 5.67
N GLU A 83 -0.85 -20.16 5.71
CA GLU A 83 -1.87 -21.19 5.92
C GLU A 83 -1.85 -22.24 4.80
N ASN A 84 -1.59 -21.81 3.57
CA ASN A 84 -1.59 -22.68 2.39
C ASN A 84 -0.22 -23.29 2.04
N GLY A 85 0.84 -23.00 2.81
CA GLY A 85 2.19 -23.50 2.53
C GLY A 85 2.84 -22.93 1.27
N THR A 86 2.46 -21.72 0.83
CA THR A 86 2.95 -21.06 -0.39
C THR A 86 3.87 -19.86 -0.12
N LEU A 87 4.48 -19.79 1.07
CA LEU A 87 5.35 -18.69 1.50
C LEU A 87 6.54 -18.41 0.57
N ASP A 88 7.10 -19.43 -0.09
CA ASP A 88 8.21 -19.25 -1.02
C ASP A 88 7.81 -18.46 -2.27
N ARG A 89 6.56 -18.59 -2.71
CA ARG A 89 6.01 -17.75 -3.78
C ARG A 89 5.83 -16.32 -3.28
N TRP A 90 5.26 -16.17 -2.09
CA TRP A 90 5.02 -14.86 -1.49
C TRP A 90 6.32 -14.07 -1.26
N HIS A 91 7.37 -14.69 -0.71
CA HIS A 91 8.67 -14.04 -0.50
C HIS A 91 9.33 -13.57 -1.79
N ARG A 92 9.14 -14.28 -2.90
CA ARG A 92 9.66 -13.84 -4.20
C ARG A 92 8.96 -12.59 -4.74
N MET A 93 7.71 -12.35 -4.34
CA MET A 93 6.92 -11.20 -4.78
C MET A 93 7.12 -9.97 -3.88
N PHE A 94 7.18 -10.18 -2.57
CA PHE A 94 7.15 -9.09 -1.60
C PHE A 94 8.42 -8.99 -0.74
N GLY A 95 9.29 -10.00 -0.73
CA GLY A 95 10.48 -10.01 0.12
C GLY A 95 10.14 -10.33 1.59
N ASP A 96 10.74 -9.60 2.53
CA ASP A 96 10.61 -9.86 3.97
C ASP A 96 9.38 -9.17 4.58
N ILE A 97 8.49 -9.96 5.18
CA ILE A 97 7.29 -9.51 5.90
C ILE A 97 7.59 -8.54 7.04
N SER A 98 8.77 -8.63 7.67
CA SER A 98 9.15 -7.82 8.83
C SER A 98 9.16 -6.32 8.50
N SER A 99 9.55 -5.97 7.28
CA SER A 99 9.55 -4.57 6.81
C SER A 99 8.13 -4.03 6.68
N TYR A 100 7.18 -4.81 6.18
CA TYR A 100 5.78 -4.41 6.07
C TYR A 100 5.13 -4.23 7.43
N ILE A 101 5.36 -5.15 8.37
CA ILE A 101 4.84 -5.05 9.74
C ILE A 101 5.39 -3.80 10.44
N ARG A 102 6.71 -3.57 10.36
CA ARG A 102 7.33 -2.37 10.93
C ARG A 102 6.73 -1.09 10.34
N ASN A 103 6.64 -1.03 9.02
CA ASN A 103 6.09 0.14 8.31
C ASN A 103 4.61 0.38 8.68
N TYR A 104 3.81 -0.68 8.81
CA TYR A 104 2.41 -0.57 9.24
C TYR A 104 2.29 0.15 10.60
N TYR A 105 3.07 -0.29 11.60
CA TYR A 105 3.03 0.34 12.92
C TYR A 105 3.57 1.77 12.89
N GLN A 106 4.68 2.01 12.18
CA GLN A 106 5.24 3.35 12.03
C GLN A 106 4.23 4.33 11.45
N TYR A 107 3.56 3.98 10.35
CA TYR A 107 2.59 4.86 9.71
C TYR A 107 1.30 5.02 10.50
N ARG A 108 0.90 4.03 11.30
CA ARG A 108 -0.28 4.12 12.15
C ARG A 108 -0.07 5.05 13.35
N THR A 109 1.14 5.10 13.89
CA THR A 109 1.47 5.87 15.11
C THR A 109 2.11 7.22 14.85
N ALA A 110 2.61 7.47 13.63
CA ALA A 110 3.26 8.73 13.30
C ALA A 110 2.28 9.91 13.44
N PRO A 111 2.56 10.91 14.28
CA PRO A 111 1.79 12.14 14.28
C PRO A 111 1.92 12.79 12.90
N ALA A 112 0.84 13.43 12.41
CA ALA A 112 0.89 14.25 11.22
C ALA A 112 1.86 15.43 11.48
N SER A 113 3.13 15.26 11.11
CA SER A 113 4.16 16.24 11.41
C SER A 113 4.06 17.41 10.43
N PRO A 114 4.07 18.67 10.89
CA PRO A 114 4.11 19.83 10.02
C PRO A 114 5.47 20.05 9.34
N ALA A 115 6.49 19.24 9.66
CA ALA A 115 7.87 19.45 9.22
C ALA A 115 8.57 18.21 8.64
N SER A 116 7.88 17.07 8.48
CA SER A 116 8.51 15.93 7.84
C SER A 116 8.59 16.19 6.34
N HIS A 117 9.83 16.24 5.82
CA HIS A 117 10.15 15.83 4.45
C HIS A 117 9.19 14.73 4.02
N SER A 118 8.58 14.94 2.86
CA SER A 118 7.37 14.27 2.41
C SER A 118 7.29 12.83 2.90
N LEU A 119 6.19 12.46 3.55
CA LEU A 119 5.91 11.05 3.89
C LEU A 119 6.14 10.13 2.66
N VAL A 120 6.03 10.68 1.44
CA VAL A 120 6.42 10.11 0.15
C VAL A 120 7.86 9.57 0.12
N ASP A 121 8.85 10.26 0.67
CA ASP A 121 10.25 9.78 0.77
C ASP A 121 10.37 8.65 1.81
N ALA A 122 9.63 8.77 2.91
CA ALA A 122 9.61 7.75 3.97
C ALA A 122 8.93 6.45 3.53
N TYR A 123 8.02 6.53 2.54
CA TYR A 123 7.29 5.36 2.09
C TYR A 123 8.18 4.32 1.42
N GLY A 124 9.37 4.65 0.90
CA GLY A 124 10.41 3.69 0.48
C GLY A 124 10.03 2.63 -0.57
N PHE A 125 8.73 2.50 -0.89
CA PHE A 125 8.14 1.58 -1.86
C PHE A 125 8.22 2.15 -3.28
N PHE A 126 8.54 3.44 -3.42
CA PHE A 126 8.68 4.15 -4.68
C PHE A 126 10.04 4.85 -4.76
N ASN A 127 11.09 4.06 -4.98
CA ASN A 127 12.23 4.59 -5.71
C ASN A 127 11.94 4.38 -7.20
N GLN A 128 11.55 5.45 -7.89
CA GLN A 128 11.38 5.44 -9.35
C GLN A 128 12.71 5.21 -10.09
N GLU A 129 13.83 5.12 -9.37
CA GLU A 129 15.17 4.89 -9.90
C GLU A 129 15.47 3.43 -10.27
N GLU A 130 14.64 2.44 -9.91
CA GLU A 130 14.86 1.04 -10.31
C GLU A 130 14.15 0.62 -11.62
N LEU A 131 13.46 1.53 -12.31
CA LEU A 131 12.78 1.25 -13.60
C LEU A 131 13.53 1.79 -14.83
N VAL A 132 14.81 2.14 -14.68
CA VAL A 132 15.68 2.51 -15.81
C VAL A 132 16.93 1.63 -15.79
N HIS A 133 16.80 0.31 -15.94
CA HIS A 133 17.82 -0.55 -16.54
C HIS A 133 17.22 -1.91 -16.90
N ASP A 134 16.37 -1.96 -17.93
CA ASP A 134 16.41 -3.08 -18.87
C ASP A 134 15.78 -2.72 -20.22
N THR A 135 16.48 -1.91 -20.99
CA THR A 135 16.37 -1.94 -22.44
C THR A 135 17.77 -2.05 -23.00
N ARG A 136 18.12 -3.31 -23.32
CA ARG A 136 19.06 -3.78 -24.36
C ARG A 136 20.44 -3.17 -24.45
#